data_AF-A0A9N9XEH6-F1
#
_entry.id   AF-A0A9N9XEH6-F1
#
_cell.length_a   1.000
_cell.length_b   1.000
_cell.length_c   1.000
_cell.angle_alpha   90.00
_cell.angle_beta   90.00
_cell.angle_gamma   90.00
#
_symmetry.space_group_name_H-M   'P 1'
#
loop_
_entity.id
_entity.type
_entity.pdbx_description
1 polymer ?
#
loop_
_entity_poly.entity_id
_entity_poly.type
_entity_poly.pdbx_seq_one_letter_code
_entity_poly.pdbx_strand_id
1 'polypeptide(L)'
;MSKSNQENQLKGPIIVKSVIPKNRQELIKWNGWGYNDSKFVIKEGPEVYFSGKRYLIGELRLPHIVGWVRDTFNIDIGVQKPKKIQELPNEDKYPKPNITDEALEQISKLGISYSTKVIDRLIRAHGQTLHEIYTIQNSTFERIPDVVLWPTCHDDVVKIVTFAQENNTVIIPYGGGTAVSGAPECPKHENRTIICLDTSQMNRILWYVHQLYYYLLSKELSKTERYWAN
;
A
#
# COMPACT_ATOMS: atom_id res chain seq x y z
N MET A 1 -8.89 53.55 -16.23
CA MET A 1 -7.86 52.72 -15.58
C MET A 1 -8.38 51.29 -15.48
N SER A 2 -7.81 50.42 -16.30
CA SER A 2 -8.22 49.02 -16.48
C SER A 2 -8.01 48.21 -15.19
N LYS A 3 -9.07 47.59 -14.68
CA LYS A 3 -8.95 46.46 -13.77
C LYS A 3 -8.31 45.32 -14.56
N SER A 4 -7.03 45.06 -14.34
CA SER A 4 -6.35 43.89 -14.87
C SER A 4 -7.02 42.65 -14.28
N ASN A 5 -7.72 41.89 -15.13
CA ASN A 5 -8.07 40.51 -14.89
C ASN A 5 -6.76 39.74 -14.65
N GLN A 6 -6.40 39.53 -13.39
CA GLN A 6 -5.52 38.43 -13.05
C GLN A 6 -6.36 37.16 -13.11
N GLU A 7 -6.50 36.61 -14.33
CA GLU A 7 -6.79 35.18 -14.48
C GLU A 7 -5.71 34.45 -13.70
N ASN A 8 -6.07 33.91 -12.54
CA ASN A 8 -5.29 32.90 -11.85
C ASN A 8 -5.22 31.69 -12.79
N GLN A 9 -4.23 31.67 -13.68
CA GLN A 9 -3.83 30.48 -14.40
C GLN A 9 -3.52 29.41 -13.35
N LEU A 10 -4.45 28.47 -13.16
CA LEU A 10 -4.25 27.31 -12.31
C LEU A 10 -3.04 26.54 -12.88
N LYS A 11 -1.91 26.63 -12.19
CA LYS A 11 -0.66 25.92 -12.53
C LYS A 11 -0.82 24.42 -12.27
N GLY A 12 -1.57 23.73 -13.12
CA GLY A 12 -1.75 22.27 -13.07
C GLY A 12 -2.17 21.70 -11.70
N PRO A 13 -2.14 20.37 -11.53
CA PRO A 13 -2.42 19.73 -10.26
C PRO A 13 -1.32 20.02 -9.23
N ILE A 14 -1.72 20.38 -8.01
CA ILE A 14 -0.81 20.61 -6.87
C ILE A 14 0.00 19.33 -6.61
N ILE A 15 1.33 19.48 -6.53
CA ILE A 15 2.23 18.39 -6.11
C ILE A 15 2.03 18.18 -4.61
N VAL A 16 1.59 16.97 -4.22
CA VAL A 16 1.40 16.60 -2.82
C VAL A 16 2.45 15.58 -2.40
N LYS A 17 2.91 15.67 -1.15
CA LYS A 17 3.71 14.61 -0.54
C LYS A 17 2.81 13.39 -0.32
N SER A 18 3.22 12.22 -0.81
CA SER A 18 2.41 11.01 -0.59
C SER A 18 2.32 10.64 0.89
N VAL A 19 1.11 10.26 1.30
CA VAL A 19 0.85 9.71 2.64
C VAL A 19 1.51 8.34 2.79
N ILE A 20 1.68 7.61 1.68
CA ILE A 20 2.41 6.34 1.65
C ILE A 20 3.82 6.64 1.10
N PRO A 21 4.87 6.64 1.95
CA PRO A 21 6.23 6.84 1.48
C PRO A 21 6.69 5.65 0.63
N LYS A 22 7.69 5.86 -0.23
CA LYS A 22 8.31 4.78 -1.02
C LYS A 22 8.86 3.67 -0.10
N ASN A 23 9.58 4.09 0.96
CA ASN A 23 10.06 3.25 2.06
C ASN A 23 8.92 3.00 3.05
N ARG A 24 7.97 2.12 2.71
CA ARG A 24 6.73 1.90 3.49
C ARG A 24 7.01 1.50 4.94
N GLN A 25 8.07 0.73 5.18
CA GLN A 25 8.50 0.26 6.49
C GLN A 25 8.81 1.36 7.51
N GLU A 26 9.09 2.59 7.06
CA GLU A 26 9.30 3.73 7.95
C GLU A 26 8.01 4.14 8.66
N LEU A 27 6.85 3.88 8.05
CA LEU A 27 5.53 4.31 8.53
C LEU A 27 4.60 3.14 8.88
N ILE A 28 4.61 2.09 8.07
CA ILE A 28 3.69 0.95 8.10
C ILE A 28 4.48 -0.30 8.47
N LYS A 29 3.87 -1.22 9.23
CA LYS A 29 4.49 -2.49 9.59
C LYS A 29 4.78 -3.30 8.33
N TRP A 30 6.02 -3.77 8.21
CA TRP A 30 6.43 -4.60 7.07
C TRP A 30 5.87 -6.03 7.15
N ASN A 31 5.47 -6.50 8.33
CA ASN A 31 5.07 -7.89 8.61
C ASN A 31 3.66 -8.02 9.21
N GLY A 32 2.80 -7.03 8.99
CA GLY A 32 1.49 -7.01 9.61
C GLY A 32 0.67 -5.79 9.21
N TRP A 33 -0.50 -5.68 9.83
CA TRP A 33 -1.44 -4.61 9.50
C TRP A 33 -1.06 -3.25 10.11
N GLY A 34 -1.18 -2.20 9.29
CA GLY A 34 -1.25 -0.81 9.72
C GLY A 34 0.06 -0.18 10.19
N TYR A 35 -0.04 0.97 10.84
CA TYR A 35 1.10 1.82 11.23
C TYR A 35 1.98 1.20 12.32
N ASN A 36 3.28 1.51 12.29
CA ASN A 36 4.25 1.04 13.28
C ASN A 36 3.89 1.48 14.71
N ASP A 37 3.28 2.66 14.86
CA ASP A 37 2.91 3.27 16.15
C ASP A 37 1.65 2.67 16.79
N SER A 38 0.92 1.79 16.08
CA SER A 38 -0.44 1.36 16.44
C SER A 38 -0.53 -0.16 16.56
N LYS A 39 -0.51 -0.69 17.78
CA LYS A 39 -0.61 -2.13 18.06
C LYS A 39 -1.17 -2.38 19.47
N PHE A 40 -1.72 -3.56 19.69
CA PHE A 40 -1.98 -4.04 21.04
C PHE A 40 -0.65 -4.33 21.76
N VAL A 41 -0.55 -3.89 23.01
CA VAL A 41 0.62 -4.06 23.87
C VAL A 41 0.16 -4.64 25.20
N ILE A 42 0.85 -5.68 25.66
CA ILE A 42 0.69 -6.25 27.00
C ILE A 42 1.80 -5.64 27.87
N LYS A 43 1.44 -4.91 28.93
CA LYS A 43 2.39 -4.34 29.91
C LYS A 43 2.57 -5.29 31.11
N GLU A 44 3.28 -4.88 32.15
CA GLU A 44 3.47 -5.69 33.36
C GLU A 44 2.11 -6.11 33.97
N GLY A 45 1.91 -7.42 34.16
CA GLY A 45 0.60 -8.01 34.47
C GLY A 45 -0.26 -8.32 33.23
N PRO A 46 -1.50 -8.83 33.38
CA PRO A 46 -2.40 -9.10 32.25
C PRO A 46 -3.08 -7.83 31.73
N GLU A 47 -2.37 -6.70 31.65
CA GLU A 47 -2.96 -5.43 31.19
C GLU A 47 -2.69 -5.18 29.71
N VAL A 48 -3.77 -5.01 28.94
CA VAL A 48 -3.71 -4.74 27.50
C VAL A 48 -4.01 -3.27 27.22
N TYR A 49 -3.20 -2.67 26.36
CA TYR A 49 -3.35 -1.30 25.87
C TYR A 49 -3.27 -1.29 24.34
N PHE A 50 -3.83 -0.26 23.70
CA PHE A 50 -3.55 0.04 22.30
C PHE A 50 -2.54 1.18 22.21
N SER A 51 -1.42 1.00 21.50
CA SER A 51 -0.36 2.00 21.44
C SER A 51 -0.67 3.17 20.50
N GLY A 52 -0.02 4.30 20.74
CA GLY A 52 -0.07 5.48 19.87
C GLY A 52 -1.37 6.29 20.03
N LYS A 53 -1.42 7.44 19.35
CA LYS A 53 -2.53 8.42 19.45
C LYS A 53 -3.34 8.55 18.16
N ARG A 54 -3.15 7.62 17.23
CA ARG A 54 -3.78 7.66 15.90
C ARG A 54 -5.28 7.37 15.94
N TYR A 55 -5.70 6.54 16.88
CA TYR A 55 -7.08 6.10 17.04
C TYR A 55 -7.60 6.51 18.41
N LEU A 56 -8.91 6.65 18.55
CA LEU A 56 -9.57 7.03 19.82
C LEU A 56 -9.29 6.05 20.97
N ILE A 57 -9.04 4.77 20.65
CA ILE A 57 -8.67 3.74 21.62
C ILE A 57 -7.19 3.81 22.05
N GLY A 58 -6.41 4.68 21.40
CA GLY A 58 -4.98 4.85 21.64
C GLY A 58 -4.69 5.27 23.08
N GLU A 59 -3.69 4.63 23.67
CA GLU A 59 -3.25 4.79 25.06
C GLU A 59 -4.30 4.40 26.12
N LEU A 60 -5.48 3.92 25.72
CA LEU A 60 -6.50 3.43 26.64
C LEU A 60 -6.21 2.00 27.10
N ARG A 61 -6.51 1.74 28.38
CA ARG A 61 -6.51 0.41 28.98
C ARG A 61 -7.74 -0.37 28.50
N LEU A 62 -7.55 -1.64 28.16
CA LEU A 62 -8.59 -2.55 27.68
C LEU A 62 -8.77 -3.71 28.68
N PRO A 63 -9.45 -3.47 29.82
CA PRO A 63 -9.41 -4.35 30.99
C PRO A 63 -10.08 -5.72 30.78
N HIS A 64 -11.02 -5.81 29.85
CA HIS A 64 -11.79 -7.04 29.62
C HIS A 64 -11.20 -7.96 28.55
N ILE A 65 -10.17 -7.52 27.80
CA ILE A 65 -9.60 -8.32 26.71
C ILE A 65 -9.01 -9.64 27.22
N VAL A 66 -8.26 -9.63 28.32
CA VAL A 66 -7.61 -10.87 28.80
C VAL A 66 -8.64 -11.90 29.26
N GLY A 67 -9.68 -11.46 29.98
CA GLY A 67 -10.79 -12.34 30.38
C GLY A 67 -11.48 -12.92 29.14
N TRP A 68 -11.87 -12.05 28.21
CA TRP A 68 -12.53 -12.47 26.97
C TRP A 68 -11.70 -13.45 26.13
N VAL A 69 -10.39 -13.23 25.98
CA VAL A 69 -9.50 -14.17 25.25
C VAL A 69 -9.41 -15.52 25.95
N ARG A 70 -9.30 -15.53 27.28
CA ARG A 70 -9.27 -16.77 28.07
C ARG A 70 -10.57 -17.55 27.90
N ASP A 71 -11.71 -16.89 28.05
CA ASP A 71 -13.02 -17.53 28.00
C ASP A 71 -13.37 -18.03 26.60
N THR A 72 -12.93 -17.31 25.56
CA THR A 72 -13.26 -17.63 24.15
C THR A 72 -12.31 -18.67 23.55
N PHE A 73 -11.01 -18.55 23.81
CA PHE A 73 -9.98 -19.35 23.13
C PHE A 73 -9.24 -20.31 24.05
N ASN A 74 -9.48 -20.28 25.37
CA ASN A 74 -8.74 -21.03 26.39
C ASN A 74 -7.22 -20.75 26.35
N ILE A 75 -6.86 -19.49 26.07
CA ILE A 75 -5.47 -19.01 26.01
C ILE A 75 -5.25 -17.97 27.10
N ASP A 76 -4.19 -18.15 27.90
CA ASP A 76 -3.77 -17.15 28.88
C ASP A 76 -2.62 -16.29 28.34
N ILE A 77 -2.98 -15.16 27.75
CA ILE A 77 -2.03 -14.17 27.20
C ILE A 77 -1.30 -13.35 28.26
N GLY A 78 -1.66 -13.48 29.55
CA GLY A 78 -0.92 -12.87 30.66
C GLY A 78 0.33 -13.68 31.04
N VAL A 79 0.37 -14.97 30.67
CA VAL A 79 1.47 -15.90 31.00
C VAL A 79 2.24 -16.31 29.74
N GLN A 80 1.55 -16.52 28.62
CA GLN A 80 2.17 -16.97 27.38
C GLN A 80 2.78 -15.80 26.62
N LYS A 81 4.11 -15.81 26.47
CA LYS A 81 4.80 -14.82 25.62
C LYS A 81 4.55 -15.14 24.14
N PRO A 82 4.28 -14.12 23.30
CA PRO A 82 4.14 -14.34 21.87
C PRO A 82 5.45 -14.89 21.29
N LYS A 83 5.32 -15.78 20.29
CA LYS A 83 6.46 -16.33 19.56
C LYS A 83 7.27 -15.19 18.93
N LYS A 84 8.61 -15.30 18.98
CA LYS A 84 9.49 -14.35 18.27
C LYS A 84 9.21 -14.46 16.77
N ILE A 85 8.76 -13.37 16.18
CA ILE A 85 8.58 -13.22 14.73
C ILE A 85 9.92 -12.84 14.08
N GLN A 86 10.01 -13.01 12.76
CA GLN A 86 11.19 -12.61 11.99
C GLN A 86 11.54 -11.12 12.21
N GLU A 87 12.84 -10.84 12.19
CA GLU A 87 13.38 -9.48 12.15
C GLU A 87 13.29 -8.92 10.73
N LEU A 88 13.66 -7.64 10.52
CA LEU A 88 13.65 -7.03 9.20
C LEU A 88 14.38 -7.93 8.17
N PRO A 89 13.86 -8.07 6.95
CA PRO A 89 14.44 -8.96 5.95
C PRO A 89 15.88 -8.56 5.63
N ASN A 90 16.81 -9.52 5.75
CA ASN A 90 18.17 -9.39 5.22
C ASN A 90 18.15 -9.67 3.70
N GLU A 91 18.98 -8.94 2.95
CA GLU A 91 19.15 -9.11 1.50
C GLU A 91 19.51 -10.56 1.11
N ASP A 92 20.33 -11.25 1.91
CA ASP A 92 20.80 -12.62 1.60
C ASP A 92 19.71 -13.70 1.70
N LYS A 93 18.60 -13.42 2.37
CA LYS A 93 17.55 -14.43 2.67
C LYS A 93 16.53 -14.57 1.54
N TYR A 94 16.49 -13.62 0.61
CA TYR A 94 15.45 -13.53 -0.42
C TYR A 94 16.03 -13.68 -1.83
N PRO A 95 15.21 -14.09 -2.81
CA PRO A 95 15.67 -14.22 -4.19
C PRO A 95 16.24 -12.89 -4.71
N LYS A 96 17.43 -12.96 -5.33
CA LYS A 96 17.99 -11.82 -6.04
C LYS A 96 17.04 -11.40 -7.18
N PRO A 97 17.00 -10.11 -7.54
CA PRO A 97 16.24 -9.66 -8.71
C PRO A 97 16.67 -10.41 -9.97
N ASN A 98 15.71 -11.01 -10.68
CA ASN A 98 15.94 -11.54 -12.02
C ASN A 98 15.80 -10.41 -13.05
N ILE A 99 16.84 -9.59 -13.18
CA ILE A 99 16.93 -8.47 -14.11
C ILE A 99 18.37 -8.34 -14.61
N THR A 100 18.56 -8.12 -15.91
CA THR A 100 19.89 -7.91 -16.48
C THR A 100 20.35 -6.46 -16.28
N ASP A 101 21.66 -6.22 -16.34
CA ASP A 101 22.22 -4.88 -16.20
C ASP A 101 21.73 -3.94 -17.33
N GLU A 102 21.56 -4.47 -18.55
CA GLU A 102 21.03 -3.71 -19.69
C GLU A 102 19.58 -3.28 -19.45
N ALA A 103 18.74 -4.18 -18.95
CA ALA A 103 17.35 -3.87 -18.62
C ALA A 103 17.27 -2.85 -17.47
N LEU A 104 18.17 -2.94 -16.49
CA LEU A 104 18.23 -1.98 -15.38
C LEU A 104 18.69 -0.60 -15.85
N GLU A 105 19.63 -0.53 -16.80
CA GLU A 105 20.06 0.72 -17.42
C GLU A 105 18.91 1.36 -18.22
N GLN A 106 18.16 0.56 -18.96
CA GLN A 106 16.95 1.02 -19.66
C GLN A 106 15.89 1.57 -18.69
N ILE A 107 15.65 0.89 -17.55
CA ILE A 107 14.75 1.39 -16.50
C ILE A 107 15.23 2.74 -15.96
N SER A 108 16.54 2.88 -15.71
CA SER A 108 17.13 4.14 -15.24
C SER A 108 16.89 5.28 -16.24
N LYS A 109 17.01 5.00 -17.55
CA LYS A 109 16.76 5.96 -18.64
C LYS A 109 15.29 6.41 -18.75
N LEU A 110 14.34 5.69 -18.16
CA LEU A 110 12.93 6.14 -18.11
C LEU A 110 12.75 7.43 -17.29
N GLY A 111 13.70 7.72 -16.38
CA GLY A 111 13.62 8.85 -15.46
C GLY A 111 12.60 8.64 -14.33
N ILE A 112 12.18 7.39 -14.11
CA ILE A 112 11.21 7.00 -13.10
C ILE A 112 11.97 6.40 -11.91
N SER A 113 11.59 6.79 -10.68
CA SER A 113 12.21 6.24 -9.48
C SER A 113 11.95 4.74 -9.38
N TYR A 114 12.99 3.98 -9.05
CA TYR A 114 12.91 2.53 -8.87
C TYR A 114 13.77 2.02 -7.71
N SER A 115 13.55 0.77 -7.29
CA SER A 115 14.35 0.07 -6.28
C SER A 115 14.38 -1.44 -6.55
N THR A 116 15.54 -2.04 -6.30
CA THR A 116 15.76 -3.49 -6.32
C THR A 116 16.06 -4.06 -4.93
N LYS A 117 15.96 -3.24 -3.86
CA LYS A 117 16.21 -3.65 -2.48
C LYS A 117 15.17 -4.67 -2.02
N VAL A 118 15.59 -5.66 -1.24
CA VAL A 118 14.69 -6.74 -0.78
C VAL A 118 13.51 -6.21 0.02
N ILE A 119 13.71 -5.23 0.91
CA ILE A 119 12.61 -4.67 1.72
C ILE A 119 11.50 -4.03 0.86
N ASP A 120 11.87 -3.31 -0.19
CA ASP A 120 10.92 -2.63 -1.07
C ASP A 120 10.12 -3.62 -1.92
N ARG A 121 10.80 -4.68 -2.38
CA ARG A 121 10.21 -5.78 -3.17
C ARG A 121 9.30 -6.64 -2.30
N LEU A 122 9.76 -7.03 -1.12
CA LEU A 122 9.05 -7.94 -0.21
C LEU A 122 7.72 -7.35 0.28
N ILE A 123 7.71 -6.10 0.74
CA ILE A 123 6.48 -5.45 1.23
C ILE A 123 5.40 -5.38 0.15
N ARG A 124 5.78 -5.47 -1.13
CA ARG A 124 4.89 -5.43 -2.29
C ARG A 124 4.61 -6.79 -2.90
N ALA A 125 5.12 -7.86 -2.31
CA ALA A 125 4.91 -9.24 -2.77
C ALA A 125 3.65 -9.89 -2.16
N HIS A 126 2.94 -9.19 -1.28
CA HIS A 126 1.82 -9.75 -0.53
C HIS A 126 0.73 -8.72 -0.21
N GLY A 127 -0.46 -9.24 0.06
CA GLY A 127 -1.60 -8.56 0.65
C GLY A 127 -1.69 -8.82 2.15
N GLN A 128 -2.90 -9.11 2.64
CA GLN A 128 -3.24 -9.20 4.05
C GLN A 128 -4.04 -10.47 4.37
N THR A 129 -3.99 -11.51 3.52
CA THR A 129 -4.54 -12.81 3.90
C THR A 129 -3.77 -13.40 5.07
N LEU A 130 -4.43 -14.28 5.83
CA LEU A 130 -3.78 -14.99 6.94
C LEU A 130 -2.53 -15.75 6.47
N HIS A 131 -2.59 -16.40 5.31
CA HIS A 131 -1.46 -17.15 4.75
C HIS A 131 -0.27 -16.24 4.46
N GLU A 132 -0.48 -15.12 3.77
CA GLU A 132 0.56 -14.15 3.45
C GLU A 132 1.23 -13.57 4.71
N ILE A 133 0.43 -13.17 5.70
CA ILE A 133 0.94 -12.60 6.96
C ILE A 133 1.67 -13.66 7.78
N TYR A 134 1.19 -14.89 7.79
CA TYR A 134 1.90 -16.00 8.43
C TYR A 134 3.25 -16.26 7.76
N THR A 135 3.28 -16.29 6.42
CA THR A 135 4.47 -16.51 5.60
C THR A 135 5.51 -15.42 5.84
N ILE A 136 5.15 -14.14 5.81
CA ILE A 136 6.12 -13.07 6.06
C ILE A 136 6.67 -13.08 7.51
N GLN A 137 5.88 -13.54 8.48
CA GLN A 137 6.30 -13.60 9.88
C GLN A 137 7.15 -14.82 10.23
N ASN A 138 6.99 -15.94 9.51
CA ASN A 138 7.56 -17.24 9.90
C ASN A 138 8.40 -17.93 8.80
N SER A 139 8.34 -17.48 7.55
CA SER A 139 8.98 -18.11 6.39
C SER A 139 9.45 -17.07 5.36
N THR A 140 9.72 -17.48 4.13
CA THR A 140 10.06 -16.62 2.99
C THR A 140 9.13 -16.89 1.82
N PHE A 141 8.90 -15.87 0.99
CA PHE A 141 8.23 -16.06 -0.30
C PHE A 141 9.22 -16.63 -1.31
N GLU A 142 8.78 -17.64 -2.06
CA GLU A 142 9.58 -18.25 -3.13
C GLU A 142 9.80 -17.28 -4.29
N ARG A 143 8.83 -16.40 -4.55
CA ARG A 143 8.89 -15.37 -5.59
C ARG A 143 8.41 -14.03 -5.02
N ILE A 144 9.18 -13.00 -5.27
CA ILE A 144 8.84 -11.59 -5.01
C ILE A 144 9.11 -10.79 -6.29
N PRO A 145 8.57 -9.56 -6.45
CA PRO A 145 8.89 -8.70 -7.59
C PRO A 145 10.40 -8.52 -7.73
N ASP A 146 10.94 -8.30 -8.93
CA ASP A 146 12.36 -8.08 -9.15
C ASP A 146 12.74 -6.61 -8.98
N VAL A 147 11.86 -5.72 -9.42
CA VAL A 147 12.05 -4.26 -9.34
C VAL A 147 10.72 -3.59 -9.00
N VAL A 148 10.79 -2.55 -8.19
CA VAL A 148 9.66 -1.68 -7.86
C VAL A 148 9.85 -0.36 -8.59
N LEU A 149 8.82 0.10 -9.31
CA LEU A 149 8.79 1.42 -9.94
C LEU A 149 7.69 2.28 -9.33
N TRP A 150 7.98 3.57 -9.15
CA TRP A 150 7.05 4.57 -8.61
C TRP A 150 6.72 5.64 -9.65
N PRO A 151 5.79 5.35 -10.59
CA PRO A 151 5.29 6.38 -11.50
C PRO A 151 4.64 7.52 -10.72
N THR A 152 4.67 8.72 -11.28
CA THR A 152 4.07 9.93 -10.68
C THR A 152 2.97 10.55 -11.52
N CYS A 153 2.85 10.11 -12.78
CA CYS A 153 1.82 10.55 -13.73
C CYS A 153 1.44 9.42 -14.71
N HIS A 154 0.48 9.71 -15.58
CA HIS A 154 0.03 8.78 -16.62
C HIS A 154 1.16 8.40 -17.59
N ASP A 155 1.94 9.39 -18.05
CA ASP A 155 3.00 9.16 -19.04
C ASP A 155 4.11 8.25 -18.50
N ASP A 156 4.39 8.29 -17.19
CA ASP A 156 5.31 7.35 -16.54
C ASP A 156 4.78 5.91 -16.67
N VAL A 157 3.48 5.69 -16.46
CA VAL A 157 2.86 4.36 -16.63
C VAL A 157 2.94 3.90 -18.08
N VAL A 158 2.69 4.78 -19.04
CA VAL A 158 2.83 4.48 -20.48
C VAL A 158 4.25 4.00 -20.78
N LYS A 159 5.28 4.73 -20.32
CA LYS A 159 6.69 4.33 -20.49
C LYS A 159 6.99 2.95 -19.88
N ILE A 160 6.48 2.66 -18.68
CA ILE A 160 6.68 1.37 -18.01
C ILE A 160 6.04 0.23 -18.81
N VAL A 161 4.81 0.42 -19.29
CA VAL A 161 4.09 -0.60 -20.08
C VAL A 161 4.78 -0.84 -21.42
N THR A 162 5.22 0.22 -22.12
CA THR A 162 6.01 0.09 -23.35
C THR A 162 7.30 -0.67 -23.10
N PHE A 163 8.06 -0.31 -22.06
CA PHE A 163 9.27 -1.02 -21.65
C PHE A 163 9.00 -2.51 -21.39
N ALA A 164 7.91 -2.82 -20.69
CA ALA A 164 7.56 -4.19 -20.36
C ALA A 164 7.18 -5.03 -21.58
N GLN A 165 6.50 -4.41 -22.55
CA GLN A 165 6.20 -5.05 -23.82
C GLN A 165 7.49 -5.36 -24.61
N GLU A 166 8.40 -4.40 -24.71
CA GLU A 166 9.66 -4.53 -25.47
C GLU A 166 10.62 -5.56 -24.85
N ASN A 167 10.65 -5.65 -23.52
CA ASN A 167 11.57 -6.52 -22.78
C ASN A 167 10.93 -7.82 -22.27
N ASN A 168 9.69 -8.11 -22.65
CA ASN A 168 8.92 -9.28 -22.20
C ASN A 168 8.96 -9.44 -20.66
N THR A 169 8.57 -8.40 -19.94
CA THR A 169 8.47 -8.40 -18.48
C THR A 169 7.02 -8.47 -18.02
N VAL A 170 6.80 -8.88 -16.77
CA VAL A 170 5.48 -8.91 -16.14
C VAL A 170 5.28 -7.65 -15.31
N ILE A 171 4.09 -7.09 -15.34
CA ILE A 171 3.70 -5.99 -14.44
C ILE A 171 2.65 -6.50 -13.45
N ILE A 172 2.89 -6.29 -12.16
CA ILE A 172 1.90 -6.44 -11.09
C ILE A 172 1.63 -5.05 -10.50
N PRO A 173 0.46 -4.44 -10.74
CA PRO A 173 0.08 -3.18 -10.12
C PRO A 173 -0.08 -3.33 -8.61
N TYR A 174 0.40 -2.35 -7.85
CA TYR A 174 0.33 -2.35 -6.40
C TYR A 174 -0.10 -0.99 -5.85
N GLY A 175 -1.23 -0.97 -5.16
CA GLY A 175 -1.76 0.23 -4.51
C GLY A 175 -1.47 0.25 -3.02
N GLY A 176 -2.53 0.11 -2.20
CA GLY A 176 -2.42 0.13 -0.74
C GLY A 176 -1.76 -1.10 -0.12
N GLY A 177 -1.75 -2.25 -0.80
CA GLY A 177 -1.26 -3.51 -0.24
C GLY A 177 -2.21 -4.18 0.73
N THR A 178 -3.51 -3.93 0.56
CA THR A 178 -4.57 -4.36 1.48
C THR A 178 -5.43 -5.49 0.89
N ALA A 179 -5.00 -6.09 -0.22
CA ALA A 179 -5.72 -7.19 -0.86
C ALA A 179 -5.83 -8.39 0.08
N VAL A 180 -6.97 -9.07 0.08
CA VAL A 180 -7.23 -10.28 0.89
C VAL A 180 -7.58 -11.47 0.00
N SER A 181 -7.03 -11.49 -1.21
CA SER A 181 -7.29 -12.50 -2.25
C SER A 181 -6.03 -13.13 -2.82
N GLY A 182 -4.84 -12.79 -2.30
CA GLY A 182 -3.56 -13.17 -2.91
C GLY A 182 -3.22 -12.45 -4.22
N ALA A 183 -4.01 -11.44 -4.61
CA ALA A 183 -3.82 -10.70 -5.88
C ALA A 183 -2.39 -10.15 -6.15
N PRO A 184 -1.63 -9.66 -5.16
CA PRO A 184 -0.27 -9.18 -5.39
C PRO A 184 0.80 -10.30 -5.32
N GLU A 185 0.42 -11.54 -4.99
CA GLU A 185 1.36 -12.66 -4.90
C GLU A 185 1.96 -12.95 -6.28
N CYS A 186 3.29 -13.06 -6.33
CA CYS A 186 3.99 -13.39 -7.57
C CYS A 186 3.86 -14.88 -7.88
N PRO A 187 3.40 -15.28 -9.09
CA PRO A 187 3.31 -16.69 -9.45
C PRO A 187 4.69 -17.37 -9.37
N LYS A 188 4.76 -18.51 -8.67
CA LYS A 188 6.02 -19.23 -8.38
C LYS A 188 6.84 -19.60 -9.62
N HIS A 189 6.18 -19.88 -10.73
CA HIS A 189 6.79 -20.32 -11.98
C HIS A 189 6.93 -19.20 -13.03
N GLU A 190 6.67 -17.94 -12.65
CA GLU A 190 6.93 -16.80 -13.53
C GLU A 190 8.43 -16.47 -13.54
N ASN A 191 9.07 -16.86 -14.66
CA ASN A 191 10.51 -16.73 -14.86
C ASN A 191 10.92 -15.38 -15.46
N ARG A 192 9.99 -14.59 -16.00
CA ARG A 192 10.29 -13.24 -16.49
C ARG A 192 10.58 -12.29 -15.33
N THR A 193 11.23 -11.17 -15.63
CA THR A 193 11.33 -10.05 -14.70
C THR A 193 9.93 -9.56 -14.31
N ILE A 194 9.64 -9.47 -13.01
CA ILE A 194 8.40 -8.95 -12.46
C ILE A 194 8.63 -7.52 -11.98
N ILE A 195 7.98 -6.57 -12.64
CA ILE A 195 7.89 -5.17 -12.23
C ILE A 195 6.69 -5.01 -11.30
N CYS A 196 6.95 -4.58 -10.08
CA CYS A 196 5.90 -4.03 -9.23
C CYS A 196 5.68 -2.55 -9.59
N LEU A 197 4.51 -2.23 -10.14
CA LEU A 197 4.11 -0.86 -10.47
C LEU A 197 3.37 -0.28 -9.25
N ASP A 198 4.09 0.45 -8.40
CA ASP A 198 3.54 1.03 -7.18
C ASP A 198 2.94 2.41 -7.45
N THR A 199 1.61 2.50 -7.40
CA THR A 199 0.86 3.72 -7.71
C THR A 199 0.78 4.73 -6.56
N SER A 200 1.43 4.48 -5.42
CA SER A 200 1.36 5.35 -4.22
C SER A 200 1.83 6.78 -4.47
N GLN A 201 2.60 7.04 -5.53
CA GLN A 201 3.09 8.38 -5.89
C GLN A 201 2.23 9.07 -6.97
N MET A 202 1.25 8.37 -7.56
CA MET A 202 0.23 8.92 -8.47
C MET A 202 -1.03 9.32 -7.69
N ASN A 203 -0.94 10.37 -6.89
CA ASN A 203 -1.87 10.64 -5.79
C ASN A 203 -2.52 12.04 -5.81
N ARG A 204 -2.51 12.71 -6.95
CA ARG A 204 -3.01 14.09 -7.08
C ARG A 204 -4.48 14.11 -7.46
N ILE A 205 -5.23 15.00 -6.84
CA ILE A 205 -6.52 15.43 -7.38
C ILE A 205 -6.22 16.32 -8.60
N LEU A 206 -6.64 15.87 -9.79
CA LEU A 206 -6.32 16.57 -11.04
C LEU A 206 -7.19 17.82 -11.24
N TRP A 207 -8.46 17.72 -10.89
CA TRP A 207 -9.42 18.81 -10.97
C TRP A 207 -10.56 18.60 -9.97
N TYR A 208 -11.12 19.70 -9.49
CA TYR A 208 -12.35 19.73 -8.72
C TYR A 208 -13.32 20.67 -9.42
N VAL A 209 -14.44 20.15 -9.92
CA VAL A 209 -15.45 20.95 -10.62
C VAL A 209 -16.70 21.03 -9.75
N HIS A 210 -16.86 22.15 -9.06
CA HIS A 210 -17.96 22.38 -8.11
C HIS A 210 -19.35 22.39 -8.78
N GLN A 211 -19.46 22.93 -9.99
CA GLN A 211 -20.75 23.10 -10.68
C GLN A 211 -21.37 21.80 -11.23
N LEU A 212 -20.57 20.79 -11.57
CA LEU A 212 -21.08 19.52 -12.11
C LEU A 212 -21.83 18.70 -11.05
N TYR A 213 -21.46 18.85 -9.78
CA TYR A 213 -22.09 18.15 -8.66
C TYR A 213 -23.58 18.50 -8.55
N TYR A 214 -23.94 19.79 -8.66
CA TYR A 214 -25.33 20.25 -8.65
C TYR A 214 -26.09 19.95 -9.95
N TYR A 215 -25.41 19.96 -11.11
CA TYR A 215 -26.04 19.62 -12.39
C TYR A 215 -26.43 18.14 -12.51
N LEU A 216 -25.60 17.23 -11.95
CA LEU A 216 -25.93 15.80 -11.90
C LEU A 216 -27.02 15.48 -10.88
N LEU A 217 -26.99 16.09 -9.68
CA LEU A 217 -28.05 15.96 -8.67
C LEU A 217 -29.40 16.50 -9.17
N SER A 218 -29.42 17.65 -9.87
CA SER A 218 -30.66 18.19 -10.45
C SER A 218 -31.22 17.35 -11.61
N LYS A 219 -30.37 16.63 -12.36
CA LYS A 219 -30.81 15.69 -13.40
C LYS A 219 -31.33 14.36 -12.85
N GLU A 220 -30.90 13.91 -11.67
CA GLU A 220 -31.51 12.74 -11.01
C GLU A 220 -32.82 13.11 -10.31
N LEU A 221 -32.91 14.27 -9.66
CA LEU A 221 -34.15 14.74 -9.02
C LEU A 221 -35.27 15.02 -10.03
N SER A 222 -34.95 15.54 -11.22
CA SER A 222 -35.94 15.74 -12.29
C SER A 222 -36.43 14.45 -12.97
N LYS A 223 -35.79 13.29 -12.71
CA LYS A 223 -36.27 11.98 -13.17
C LYS A 223 -37.17 11.29 -12.15
N THR A 224 -37.04 11.60 -10.86
CA THR A 224 -37.90 11.03 -9.80
C THR A 224 -39.22 11.78 -9.60
N GLU A 225 -39.33 13.05 -10.04
CA GLU A 225 -40.58 13.81 -9.97
C GLU A 225 -41.61 13.50 -11.08
N ARG A 226 -41.30 12.60 -12.03
CA ARG A 226 -42.25 12.16 -13.08
C ARG A 226 -43.02 10.87 -12.76
N TYR A 227 -42.91 10.31 -11.56
CA TYR A 227 -43.64 9.11 -11.14
C TYR A 227 -44.71 9.33 -10.07
N TRP A 228 -44.95 10.57 -9.63
CA TRP A 228 -45.97 10.88 -8.60
C TRP A 228 -46.78 12.16 -8.88
N ALA A 229 -47.34 12.26 -10.07
CA ALA A 229 -48.44 13.20 -10.35
C ALA A 229 -49.52 12.50 -11.19
N ASN A 230 -50.41 11.80 -10.48
CA ASN A 230 -51.83 11.69 -10.84
C ASN A 230 -52.59 12.63 -9.91
#